data_AF-O97113-F1
#
_entry.id   AF-O97113-F1
#
_cell.length_a   1.000
_cell.length_b   1.000
_cell.length_c   1.000
_cell.angle_alpha   90.00
_cell.angle_beta   90.00
_cell.angle_gamma   90.00
#
_symmetry.space_group_name_H-M   'P 1'
#
loop_
_entity.id
_entity.type
_entity.pdbx_description
1 polymer ?
#
loop_
_entity_poly.entity_id
_entity_poly.type
_entity_poly.pdbx_seq_one_letter_code
_entity_poly.pdbx_strand_id
1 'polypeptide(L)'
;MSTLGDKESIIFKEKSFGGEKWSLQNGSRYGNQAGALRSLKVGKFCKVNIWDKNGTMQTFLGGEYPDITDKLPNVDIVQAIDVQFKYSVDIRFKHNVQGRDPNDFKLTVIPYQLNGVEIVSGGDYSGVQIPELNPPDSEIVCQISIREIKWPGQVFANGSIYFKYTPSNNTVSYRKTEGWPTNCEIVQDDVSGFTITLKSI
;
A
#
# COMPACT_ATOMS: atom_id res chain seq x y z
N MET A 1 6.47 -22.95 -17.76
CA MET A 1 6.72 -22.17 -16.52
C MET A 1 6.49 -20.71 -16.87
N SER A 2 5.59 -20.00 -16.19
CA SER A 2 5.47 -18.54 -16.35
C SER A 2 6.74 -17.91 -15.80
N THR A 3 7.46 -17.16 -16.63
CA THR A 3 8.61 -16.37 -16.21
C THR A 3 8.12 -15.29 -15.25
N LEU A 4 8.66 -15.26 -14.03
CA LEU A 4 8.38 -14.20 -13.06
C LEU A 4 8.89 -12.88 -13.64
N GLY A 5 8.05 -11.84 -13.71
CA GLY A 5 8.51 -10.51 -14.09
C GLY A 5 9.48 -9.93 -13.07
N ASP A 6 10.45 -9.13 -13.51
CA ASP A 6 11.46 -8.55 -12.60
C ASP A 6 10.86 -7.66 -11.49
N LYS A 7 9.66 -7.09 -11.72
CA LYS A 7 8.92 -6.22 -10.79
C LYS A 7 7.66 -6.87 -10.21
N GLU A 8 7.56 -8.17 -10.34
CA GLU A 8 6.44 -8.98 -9.89
C GLU A 8 6.90 -9.91 -8.77
N SER A 9 6.01 -10.17 -7.81
CA SER A 9 6.14 -11.28 -6.87
C SER A 9 4.94 -12.20 -6.99
N ILE A 10 5.15 -13.49 -6.73
CA ILE A 10 4.07 -14.48 -6.70
C ILE A 10 4.09 -15.15 -5.33
N ILE A 11 2.94 -15.16 -4.67
CA ILE A 11 2.72 -15.84 -3.41
C ILE A 11 1.91 -17.12 -3.61
N PHE A 12 2.17 -18.15 -2.81
CA PHE A 12 1.60 -19.49 -2.97
C PHE A 12 1.06 -20.04 -1.64
N LYS A 13 -0.07 -20.76 -1.70
CA LYS A 13 -0.71 -21.40 -0.53
C LYS A 13 -0.02 -22.68 -0.04
N GLU A 14 0.91 -23.23 -0.81
CA GLU A 14 1.64 -24.44 -0.42
C GLU A 14 3.16 -24.24 -0.50
N LYS A 15 3.89 -25.16 0.12
CA LYS A 15 5.35 -25.19 0.03
C LYS A 15 5.78 -25.52 -1.40
N SER A 16 7.02 -25.21 -1.75
CA SER A 16 7.63 -25.48 -3.04
C SER A 16 6.83 -24.97 -4.24
N PHE A 17 6.17 -23.80 -4.08
CA PHE A 17 5.40 -23.10 -5.11
C PHE A 17 4.17 -23.87 -5.62
N GLY A 18 3.59 -24.72 -4.76
CA GLY A 18 2.35 -25.46 -5.03
C GLY A 18 1.08 -24.67 -4.75
N GLY A 19 -0.06 -25.26 -5.13
CA GLY A 19 -1.39 -24.76 -4.82
C GLY A 19 -1.79 -23.46 -5.53
N GLU A 20 -2.76 -22.78 -4.94
CA GLU A 20 -3.28 -21.50 -5.42
C GLU A 20 -2.20 -20.40 -5.32
N LYS A 21 -2.20 -19.48 -6.30
CA LYS A 21 -1.20 -18.42 -6.42
C LYS A 21 -1.83 -17.06 -6.68
N TRP A 22 -1.16 -16.00 -6.22
CA TRP A 22 -1.50 -14.61 -6.53
C TRP A 22 -0.25 -13.87 -6.98
N SER A 23 -0.41 -13.07 -8.04
CA SER A 23 0.60 -12.13 -8.51
C SER A 23 0.45 -10.80 -7.79
N LEU A 24 1.56 -10.21 -7.37
CA LEU A 24 1.66 -8.91 -6.73
C LEU A 24 2.63 -8.06 -7.55
N GLN A 25 2.17 -6.90 -8.01
CA GLN A 25 3.04 -5.89 -8.63
C GLN A 25 3.60 -4.96 -7.54
N ASN A 26 4.72 -4.29 -7.79
CA ASN A 26 5.23 -3.25 -6.89
C ASN A 26 4.13 -2.22 -6.58
N GLY A 27 3.91 -1.93 -5.29
CA GLY A 27 2.81 -1.08 -4.81
C GLY A 27 1.50 -1.83 -4.58
N SER A 28 1.46 -3.16 -4.74
CA SER A 28 0.28 -3.98 -4.43
C SER A 28 0.36 -4.53 -3.01
N ARG A 29 -0.82 -4.72 -2.42
CA ARG A 29 -1.02 -5.35 -1.13
C ARG A 29 -1.91 -6.59 -1.29
N TYR A 30 -1.65 -7.62 -0.51
CA TYR A 30 -2.54 -8.76 -0.32
C TYR A 30 -2.86 -8.94 1.16
N GLY A 31 -4.15 -8.87 1.49
CA GLY A 31 -4.65 -9.25 2.81
C GLY A 31 -4.81 -10.78 2.87
N ASN A 32 -3.93 -11.46 3.58
CA ASN A 32 -3.98 -12.91 3.71
C ASN A 32 -4.95 -13.31 4.83
N GLN A 33 -6.25 -13.13 4.58
CA GLN A 33 -7.30 -13.43 5.57
C GLN A 33 -7.25 -14.88 6.09
N ALA A 34 -6.69 -15.82 5.31
CA ALA A 34 -6.65 -17.24 5.66
C ALA A 34 -5.32 -17.71 6.28
N GLY A 35 -4.31 -16.83 6.46
CA GLY A 35 -2.99 -17.25 6.99
C GLY A 35 -2.34 -18.35 6.15
N ALA A 36 -2.65 -18.42 4.85
CA ALA A 36 -2.38 -19.59 4.03
C ALA A 36 -1.09 -19.49 3.20
N LEU A 37 -0.39 -18.35 3.18
CA LEU A 37 0.88 -18.21 2.50
C LEU A 37 1.94 -19.18 3.06
N ARG A 38 2.58 -19.95 2.18
CA ARG A 38 3.60 -20.96 2.53
C ARG A 38 4.90 -20.82 1.74
N SER A 39 4.85 -20.32 0.51
CA SER A 39 6.03 -20.06 -0.31
C SER A 39 5.83 -18.83 -1.20
N LEU A 40 6.93 -18.23 -1.67
CA LEU A 40 6.87 -17.07 -2.55
C LEU A 40 8.06 -17.01 -3.51
N LYS A 41 7.84 -16.42 -4.67
CA LYS A 41 8.88 -16.01 -5.61
C LYS A 41 8.86 -14.49 -5.73
N VAL A 42 10.02 -13.86 -5.59
CA VAL A 42 10.15 -12.40 -5.56
C VAL A 42 11.01 -11.97 -6.74
N GLY A 43 10.48 -11.07 -7.57
CA GLY A 43 11.19 -10.52 -8.72
C GLY A 43 12.45 -9.78 -8.31
N LYS A 44 13.43 -9.68 -9.22
CA LYS A 44 14.75 -9.11 -8.95
C LYS A 44 14.71 -7.67 -8.42
N PHE A 45 13.74 -6.88 -8.86
CA PHE A 45 13.54 -5.49 -8.44
C PHE A 45 12.34 -5.34 -7.52
N CYS A 46 11.93 -6.43 -6.87
CA CYS A 46 10.90 -6.44 -5.84
C CYS A 46 11.52 -6.87 -4.49
N LYS A 47 10.91 -6.38 -3.42
CA LYS A 47 10.97 -6.97 -2.10
C LYS A 47 9.55 -7.16 -1.59
N VAL A 48 9.33 -8.19 -0.79
CA VAL A 48 8.05 -8.48 -0.17
C VAL A 48 8.17 -8.31 1.33
N ASN A 49 7.42 -7.37 1.89
CA ASN A 49 7.26 -7.24 3.33
C ASN A 49 6.03 -8.04 3.75
N ILE A 50 6.19 -8.86 4.79
CA ILE A 50 5.10 -9.68 5.33
C ILE A 50 5.01 -9.42 6.82
N TRP A 51 3.82 -9.04 7.27
CA TRP A 51 3.50 -8.92 8.70
C TRP A 51 2.71 -10.13 9.15
N ASP A 52 3.02 -10.63 10.34
CA ASP A 52 2.14 -11.54 11.06
C ASP A 52 1.06 -10.78 11.85
N LYS A 53 0.09 -11.51 12.39
CA LYS A 53 -0.99 -10.94 13.23
C LYS A 53 -0.50 -10.27 14.52
N ASN A 54 0.77 -10.48 14.90
CA ASN A 54 1.38 -9.84 16.07
C ASN A 54 2.11 -8.54 15.71
N GLY A 55 2.12 -8.15 14.43
CA GLY A 55 2.83 -6.97 13.94
C GLY A 55 4.31 -7.21 13.65
N THR A 56 4.80 -8.46 13.72
CA THR A 56 6.19 -8.77 13.37
C THR A 56 6.33 -8.81 11.86
N MET A 57 7.27 -8.02 11.34
CA MET A 57 7.55 -7.94 9.91
C MET A 57 8.77 -8.79 9.52
N GLN A 58 8.70 -9.47 8.38
CA GLN A 58 9.85 -10.05 7.68
C GLN A 58 9.89 -9.52 6.25
N THR A 59 11.10 -9.22 5.76
CA THR A 59 11.34 -8.78 4.39
C THR A 59 12.03 -9.89 3.59
N PHE A 60 11.50 -10.16 2.40
CA PHE A 60 12.05 -11.09 1.42
C PHE A 60 12.52 -10.30 0.21
N LEU A 61 13.78 -10.49 -0.20
CA LEU A 61 14.36 -9.82 -1.37
C LEU A 61 14.17 -10.70 -2.61
N GLY A 62 14.62 -10.22 -3.78
CA GLY A 62 14.57 -11.00 -5.02
C GLY A 62 15.13 -12.42 -4.84
N GLY A 63 14.35 -13.43 -5.24
CA GLY A 63 14.70 -14.84 -5.03
C GLY A 63 13.49 -15.78 -4.94
N GLU A 64 13.77 -17.05 -4.65
CA GLU A 64 12.76 -18.08 -4.49
C GLU A 64 12.79 -18.62 -3.05
N TYR A 65 11.62 -18.66 -2.41
CA TYR A 65 11.46 -19.08 -1.02
C TYR A 65 10.45 -20.22 -0.97
N PRO A 66 10.89 -21.48 -1.13
CA PRO A 66 10.01 -22.64 -1.22
C PRO A 66 9.29 -22.94 0.10
N ASP A 67 9.75 -22.38 1.21
CA ASP A 67 9.09 -22.51 2.50
C ASP A 67 9.38 -21.30 3.40
N ILE A 68 8.32 -20.70 3.93
CA ILE A 68 8.40 -19.60 4.89
C ILE A 68 7.61 -19.86 6.18
N THR A 69 7.09 -21.08 6.38
CA THR A 69 6.20 -21.38 7.54
C THR A 69 6.85 -21.10 8.87
N ASP A 70 8.14 -21.41 8.99
CA ASP A 70 8.87 -21.34 10.24
C ASP A 70 9.21 -19.89 10.61
N LYS A 71 9.20 -18.99 9.62
CA LYS A 71 9.49 -17.56 9.81
C LYS A 71 8.25 -16.76 10.17
N LEU A 72 7.08 -17.19 9.67
CA LEU A 72 5.82 -16.44 9.74
C LEU A 72 4.62 -17.40 9.80
N PRO A 73 4.29 -17.95 10.98
CA PRO A 73 3.21 -18.94 11.10
C PRO A 73 1.82 -18.35 10.83
N ASN A 74 1.64 -17.04 11.08
CA ASN A 74 0.33 -16.36 11.05
C ASN A 74 0.36 -15.09 10.19
N VAL A 75 0.68 -15.23 8.90
CA VAL A 75 0.71 -14.12 7.94
C VAL A 75 -0.63 -13.37 7.90
N ASP A 76 -0.57 -12.05 7.97
CA ASP A 76 -1.72 -11.14 7.91
C ASP A 76 -1.66 -10.26 6.66
N ILE A 77 -0.57 -9.51 6.49
CA ILE A 77 -0.41 -8.51 5.42
C ILE A 77 0.81 -8.85 4.58
N VAL A 78 0.66 -8.80 3.27
CA VAL A 78 1.75 -8.94 2.30
C VAL A 78 1.80 -7.69 1.43
N GLN A 79 2.96 -7.03 1.34
CA GLN A 79 3.18 -5.89 0.45
C GLN A 79 4.32 -6.20 -0.52
N ALA A 80 4.12 -5.97 -1.81
CA ALA A 80 5.18 -5.96 -2.81
C ALA A 80 5.66 -4.52 -3.02
N ILE A 81 6.97 -4.29 -2.87
CA ILE A 81 7.60 -2.97 -2.92
C ILE A 81 8.77 -3.04 -3.90
N ASP A 82 8.99 -1.99 -4.70
CA ASP A 82 10.20 -1.89 -5.51
C ASP A 82 11.43 -1.75 -4.59
N VAL A 83 12.51 -2.46 -4.91
CA VAL A 83 13.72 -2.52 -4.06
C VAL A 83 14.34 -1.16 -3.76
N GLN A 84 14.09 -0.15 -4.59
CA GLN A 84 14.58 1.22 -4.37
C GLN A 84 13.86 1.97 -3.23
N PHE A 85 12.65 1.53 -2.84
CA PHE A 85 11.88 2.17 -1.79
C PHE A 85 12.05 1.44 -0.45
N LYS A 86 11.92 2.17 0.65
CA LYS A 86 12.04 1.62 2.01
C LYS A 86 10.74 0.98 2.46
N TYR A 87 9.61 1.66 2.28
CA TYR A 87 8.29 1.20 2.73
C TYR A 87 7.19 1.66 1.76
N SER A 88 5.98 1.11 1.94
CA SER A 88 4.77 1.49 1.21
C SER A 88 3.72 1.98 2.20
N VAL A 89 3.11 3.12 1.89
CA VAL A 89 1.88 3.59 2.55
C VAL A 89 0.72 3.12 1.70
N ASP A 90 -0.04 2.14 2.18
CA ASP A 90 -1.15 1.57 1.42
C ASP A 90 -2.39 2.43 1.62
N ILE A 91 -2.90 3.01 0.53
CA ILE A 91 -4.04 3.93 0.60
C ILE A 91 -5.21 3.32 -0.15
N ARG A 92 -6.36 3.21 0.53
CA ARG A 92 -7.66 2.95 -0.08
C ARG A 92 -8.46 4.24 -0.14
N PHE A 93 -9.13 4.49 -1.26
CA PHE A 93 -9.95 5.68 -1.42
C PHE A 93 -11.44 5.33 -1.53
N LYS A 94 -12.28 6.05 -0.79
CA LYS A 94 -13.75 5.92 -0.81
C LYS A 94 -14.40 7.30 -0.82
N HIS A 95 -15.69 7.35 -1.12
CA HIS A 95 -16.51 8.55 -0.89
C HIS A 95 -17.88 8.17 -0.33
N ASN A 96 -18.48 9.09 0.40
CA ASN A 96 -19.85 8.98 0.95
C ASN A 96 -20.80 10.01 0.31
N VAL A 97 -20.43 10.59 -0.83
CA VAL A 97 -21.25 11.57 -1.56
C VAL A 97 -22.51 10.89 -2.09
N GLN A 98 -23.68 11.33 -1.61
CA GLN A 98 -24.97 10.74 -1.98
C GLN A 98 -25.26 10.88 -3.48
N GLY A 99 -25.82 9.82 -4.08
CA GLY A 99 -26.23 9.81 -5.49
C GLY A 99 -25.08 9.69 -6.49
N ARG A 100 -23.87 9.34 -6.03
CA ARG A 100 -22.68 9.16 -6.86
C ARG A 100 -22.27 7.69 -6.89
N ASP A 101 -21.74 7.23 -8.03
CA ASP A 101 -21.24 5.86 -8.17
C ASP A 101 -19.97 5.68 -7.34
N PRO A 102 -19.72 4.53 -6.69
CA PRO A 102 -18.55 4.30 -5.83
C PRO A 102 -17.19 4.63 -6.47
N ASN A 103 -17.12 4.65 -7.80
CA ASN A 103 -15.92 4.85 -8.61
C ASN A 103 -15.92 6.21 -9.35
N ASP A 104 -16.73 7.18 -8.93
CA ASP A 104 -16.87 8.47 -9.62
C ASP A 104 -15.67 9.43 -9.42
N PHE A 105 -14.83 9.17 -8.41
CA PHE A 105 -13.74 10.06 -8.02
C PHE A 105 -12.39 9.36 -8.08
N LYS A 106 -11.34 10.14 -8.26
CA LYS A 106 -9.95 9.69 -8.10
C LYS A 106 -9.22 10.56 -7.10
N LEU A 107 -8.41 9.91 -6.27
CA LEU A 107 -7.43 10.53 -5.39
C LEU A 107 -6.06 10.41 -6.04
N THR A 108 -5.35 11.52 -6.19
CA THR A 108 -3.92 11.53 -6.51
C THR A 108 -3.13 11.82 -5.25
N VAL A 109 -2.17 10.97 -4.91
CA VAL A 109 -1.24 11.16 -3.78
C VAL A 109 0.18 11.33 -4.30
N ILE A 110 0.81 12.46 -4.02
CA ILE A 110 2.14 12.82 -4.51
C ILE A 110 3.07 13.05 -3.31
N PRO A 111 3.92 12.08 -2.96
CA PRO A 111 4.96 12.31 -1.96
C PRO A 111 5.96 13.36 -2.45
N TYR A 112 6.59 14.06 -1.51
CA TYR A 112 7.59 15.08 -1.81
C TYR A 112 8.66 14.56 -2.77
N GLN A 113 8.79 15.22 -3.94
CA GLN A 113 9.74 14.90 -5.00
C GLN A 113 9.60 13.50 -5.64
N LEU A 114 8.44 12.85 -5.49
CA LEU A 114 8.14 11.56 -6.15
C LEU A 114 6.98 11.68 -7.13
N ASN A 115 6.83 10.64 -7.95
CA ASN A 115 5.68 10.51 -8.84
C ASN A 115 4.39 10.24 -8.03
N GLY A 116 3.29 10.80 -8.52
CA GLY A 116 1.97 10.57 -7.93
C GLY A 116 1.41 9.18 -8.20
N VAL A 117 0.63 8.68 -7.25
CA VAL A 117 -0.20 7.48 -7.41
C VAL A 117 -1.65 7.92 -7.53
N GLU A 118 -2.34 7.47 -8.58
CA GLU A 118 -3.79 7.66 -8.75
C GLU A 118 -4.54 6.46 -8.19
N ILE A 119 -5.57 6.73 -7.38
CA ILE A 119 -6.37 5.74 -6.67
C ILE A 119 -7.84 6.06 -6.95
N VAL A 120 -8.51 5.16 -7.66
CA VAL A 120 -9.95 5.29 -7.96
C VAL A 120 -10.74 4.98 -6.70
N SER A 121 -11.79 5.77 -6.45
CA SER A 121 -12.67 5.50 -5.31
C SER A 121 -13.35 4.14 -5.46
N GLY A 122 -13.66 3.47 -4.35
CA GLY A 122 -14.33 2.16 -4.35
C GLY A 122 -13.41 0.97 -4.67
N GLY A 123 -12.16 1.23 -5.04
CA GLY A 123 -11.13 0.21 -5.26
C GLY A 123 -10.48 -0.33 -3.98
N ASP A 124 -9.49 -1.19 -4.18
CA ASP A 124 -8.63 -1.73 -3.11
C ASP A 124 -7.46 -0.78 -2.79
N TYR A 125 -6.63 -1.15 -1.81
CA TYR A 125 -5.42 -0.42 -1.46
C TYR A 125 -4.45 -0.29 -2.63
N SER A 126 -3.86 0.88 -2.77
CA SER A 126 -2.74 1.17 -3.66
C SER A 126 -1.57 1.72 -2.86
N GLY A 127 -0.39 1.14 -3.07
CA GLY A 127 0.82 1.48 -2.34
C GLY A 127 1.50 2.75 -2.86
N VAL A 128 1.63 3.74 -1.99
CA VAL A 128 2.47 4.92 -2.20
C VAL A 128 3.85 4.63 -1.63
N GLN A 129 4.80 4.35 -2.51
CA GLN A 129 6.13 3.85 -2.13
C GLN A 129 7.07 5.02 -1.77
N ILE A 130 7.72 4.91 -0.62
CA ILE A 130 8.55 5.98 -0.03
C ILE A 130 10.00 5.49 0.11
N PRO A 131 11.00 6.26 -0.34
CA PRO A 131 12.40 5.89 -0.20
C PRO A 131 12.84 5.94 1.26
N GLU A 132 14.06 5.46 1.53
CA GLU A 132 14.65 5.69 2.84
C GLU A 132 14.90 7.19 3.04
N LEU A 133 14.37 7.73 4.13
CA LEU A 133 14.53 9.14 4.48
C LEU A 133 15.78 9.31 5.35
N ASN A 134 16.25 10.55 5.47
CA ASN A 134 17.37 10.90 6.34
C ASN A 134 17.01 12.08 7.27
N PRO A 135 16.84 11.84 8.58
CA PRO A 135 16.91 10.56 9.28
C PRO A 135 15.80 9.55 8.88
N PRO A 136 15.97 8.23 9.11
CA PRO A 136 15.01 7.20 8.70
C PRO A 136 13.61 7.32 9.30
N ASP A 137 13.45 8.07 10.39
CA ASP A 137 12.18 8.35 11.05
C ASP A 137 11.64 9.76 10.73
N SER A 138 12.12 10.40 9.65
CA SER A 138 11.59 11.68 9.19
C SER A 138 10.12 11.58 8.76
N GLU A 139 9.41 12.71 8.84
CA GLU A 139 8.12 12.85 8.16
C GLU A 139 8.35 13.13 6.67
N ILE A 140 7.54 12.52 5.80
CA ILE A 140 7.39 12.93 4.40
C ILE A 140 6.02 13.58 4.22
N VAL A 141 6.01 14.73 3.53
CA VAL A 141 4.76 15.37 3.11
C VAL A 141 4.27 14.74 1.81
N CYS A 142 2.98 14.43 1.74
CA CYS A 142 2.29 14.02 0.53
C CYS A 142 1.22 15.05 0.19
N GLN A 143 1.26 15.59 -1.03
CA GLN A 143 0.14 16.35 -1.58
C GLN A 143 -0.98 15.38 -1.97
N ILE A 144 -2.22 15.76 -1.69
CA ILE A 144 -3.40 15.03 -2.13
C ILE A 144 -4.29 15.91 -3.02
N SER A 145 -4.90 15.32 -4.04
CA SER A 145 -5.92 15.98 -4.86
C SER A 145 -7.03 14.98 -5.17
N ILE A 146 -8.28 15.34 -4.89
CA ILE A 146 -9.45 14.54 -5.23
C ILE A 146 -10.21 15.23 -6.35
N ARG A 147 -10.46 14.49 -7.42
CA ARG A 147 -11.16 14.97 -8.61
C ARG A 147 -12.21 14.00 -9.07
N GLU A 148 -13.22 14.51 -9.75
CA GLU A 148 -14.10 13.68 -10.58
C GLU A 148 -13.29 12.98 -11.69
N ILE A 149 -13.65 11.73 -12.00
CA ILE A 149 -13.09 11.01 -13.14
C ILE A 149 -13.73 11.49 -14.44
N LYS A 150 -15.05 11.70 -14.43
CA LYS A 150 -15.82 12.16 -15.59
C LYS A 150 -15.47 13.62 -15.90
N TRP A 151 -15.53 13.97 -17.18
CA TRP A 151 -15.37 15.37 -17.62
C TRP A 151 -16.44 16.25 -16.95
N PRO A 152 -16.11 17.45 -16.42
CA PRO A 152 -14.88 18.22 -16.64
C PRO A 152 -13.71 17.89 -15.69
N GLY A 153 -13.85 16.92 -14.79
CA GLY A 153 -12.79 16.53 -13.85
C GLY A 153 -12.60 17.55 -12.72
N GLN A 154 -13.70 18.09 -12.20
CA GLN A 154 -13.70 19.09 -11.14
C GLN A 154 -12.92 18.61 -9.90
N VAL A 155 -12.15 19.51 -9.30
CA VAL A 155 -11.41 19.27 -8.05
C VAL A 155 -12.33 19.54 -6.86
N PHE A 156 -12.48 18.57 -5.96
CA PHE A 156 -13.31 18.70 -4.75
C PHE A 156 -12.50 18.80 -3.46
N ALA A 157 -11.26 18.33 -3.47
CA ALA A 157 -10.35 18.48 -2.35
C ALA A 157 -8.91 18.62 -2.84
N ASN A 158 -8.15 19.46 -2.15
CA ASN A 158 -6.73 19.62 -2.34
C ASN A 158 -6.10 19.93 -0.99
N GLY A 159 -4.96 19.35 -0.70
CA GLY A 159 -4.29 19.54 0.58
C GLY A 159 -3.06 18.67 0.72
N SER A 160 -2.67 18.42 1.96
CA SER A 160 -1.50 17.60 2.25
C SER A 160 -1.63 16.82 3.55
N ILE A 161 -0.79 15.81 3.70
CA ILE A 161 -0.68 14.96 4.89
C ILE A 161 0.78 14.59 5.12
N TYR A 162 1.20 14.50 6.38
CA TYR A 162 2.48 13.93 6.75
C TYR A 162 2.32 12.44 7.05
N PHE A 163 3.24 11.62 6.52
CA PHE A 163 3.44 10.23 6.94
C PHE A 163 4.81 10.08 7.60
N LYS A 164 4.89 9.25 8.64
CA LYS A 164 6.14 8.92 9.33
C LYS A 164 6.29 7.41 9.46
N TYR A 165 7.43 6.88 9.04
CA TYR A 165 7.81 5.51 9.31
C TYR A 165 8.58 5.41 10.62
N THR A 166 8.31 4.40 11.43
CA THR A 166 9.04 4.13 12.67
C THR A 166 9.90 2.87 12.48
N PRO A 167 11.23 2.99 12.30
CA PRO A 167 12.08 1.85 11.96
C PRO A 167 12.14 0.74 13.03
N SER A 168 11.91 1.06 14.30
CA SER A 168 12.02 0.08 15.40
C SER A 168 10.90 -0.96 15.40
N ASN A 169 9.72 -0.62 14.90
CA ASN A 169 8.54 -1.49 14.88
C ASN A 169 7.90 -1.61 13.48
N ASN A 170 8.48 -0.97 12.46
CA ASN A 170 8.03 -0.99 11.08
C ASN A 170 6.57 -0.51 10.88
N THR A 171 6.11 0.43 11.71
CA THR A 171 4.77 1.02 11.58
C THR A 171 4.81 2.38 10.88
N VAL A 172 3.75 2.69 10.14
CA VAL A 172 3.51 4.02 9.58
C VAL A 172 2.47 4.74 10.44
N SER A 173 2.72 6.01 10.75
CA SER A 173 1.73 6.92 11.34
C SER A 173 1.51 8.10 10.41
N TYR A 174 0.47 8.89 10.69
CA TYR A 174 0.16 10.09 9.94
C TYR A 174 -0.18 11.26 10.84
N ARG A 175 -0.05 12.47 10.29
CA ARG A 175 -0.54 13.70 10.89
C ARG A 175 -1.10 14.61 9.80
N LYS A 176 -2.30 15.14 10.04
CA LYS A 176 -2.92 16.14 9.15
C LYS A 176 -2.09 17.43 9.17
N THR A 177 -1.89 18.02 8.00
CA THR A 177 -1.36 19.38 7.90
C THR A 177 -2.47 20.39 8.15
N GLU A 178 -2.09 21.65 8.29
CA GLU A 178 -3.01 22.80 8.30
C GLU A 178 -3.80 22.89 6.98
N GLY A 179 -3.26 22.34 5.90
CA GLY A 179 -3.89 22.26 4.58
C GLY A 179 -4.76 21.02 4.37
N TRP A 180 -5.02 20.20 5.39
CA TRP A 180 -5.88 19.02 5.21
C TRP A 180 -7.33 19.43 4.86
N PRO A 181 -7.92 18.87 3.79
CA PRO A 181 -9.26 19.27 3.34
C PRO A 181 -10.34 18.87 4.35
N THR A 182 -11.19 19.82 4.72
CA THR A 182 -12.23 19.66 5.75
C THR A 182 -13.34 18.69 5.35
N ASN A 183 -13.58 18.54 4.05
CA ASN A 183 -14.50 17.57 3.46
C ASN A 183 -13.90 16.15 3.33
N CYS A 184 -12.69 15.91 3.86
CA CYS A 184 -12.05 14.60 3.84
C CYS A 184 -11.80 14.05 5.25
N GLU A 185 -11.83 12.74 5.32
CA GLU A 185 -11.45 11.96 6.49
C GLU A 185 -10.35 10.97 6.14
N ILE A 186 -9.49 10.64 7.11
CA ILE A 186 -8.52 9.58 7.01
C ILE A 186 -8.61 8.71 8.27
N VAL A 187 -8.61 7.40 8.08
CA VAL A 187 -8.59 6.39 9.13
C VAL A 187 -7.39 5.49 8.88
N GLN A 188 -6.66 5.14 9.93
CA GLN A 188 -5.62 4.11 9.86
C GLN A 188 -6.29 2.75 10.09
N ASP A 189 -6.26 1.89 9.08
CA ASP A 189 -6.88 0.58 9.11
C ASP A 189 -5.96 -0.47 9.78
N ASP A 190 -4.63 -0.32 9.61
CA ASP A 190 -3.61 -1.23 10.17
C ASP A 190 -2.20 -0.58 10.18
N VAL A 191 -1.13 -1.38 10.31
CA VAL A 191 0.27 -0.92 10.44
C VAL A 191 0.76 -0.04 9.29
N SER A 192 0.20 -0.19 8.10
CA SER A 192 0.59 0.58 6.90
C SER A 192 -0.59 0.98 6.00
N GLY A 193 -1.79 0.47 6.29
CA GLY A 193 -3.03 0.73 5.56
C GLY A 193 -3.82 1.93 6.10
N PHE A 194 -4.24 2.80 5.18
CA PHE A 194 -5.06 3.96 5.46
C PHE A 194 -6.23 4.07 4.48
N THR A 195 -7.41 4.43 5.00
CA THR A 195 -8.59 4.73 4.17
C THR A 195 -8.82 6.23 4.20
N ILE A 196 -8.78 6.85 3.03
CA ILE A 196 -9.17 8.25 2.83
C ILE A 196 -10.60 8.27 2.27
N THR A 197 -11.47 9.08 2.88
CA THR A 197 -12.88 9.19 2.50
C THR A 197 -13.24 10.63 2.15
N LEU A 198 -13.76 10.87 0.94
CA LEU A 198 -14.42 12.13 0.58
C LEU A 198 -15.84 12.13 1.14
N LYS A 199 -16.15 13.05 2.05
CA LYS A 199 -17.44 13.11 2.75
C LYS A 199 -18.49 13.96 2.03
N SER A 200 -18.06 15.03 1.36
CA SER A 200 -18.95 15.98 0.67
C SER A 200 -18.24 16.68 -0.48
N ILE A 201 -19.04 17.16 -1.44
CA ILE A 201 -18.62 18.02 -2.57
C ILE A 201 -18.96 19.48 -2.32
#